data_AF-A0A645GRD2-F1
#
_entry.id   AF-A0A645GRD2-F1
#
_cell.length_a   1.000
_cell.length_b   1.000
_cell.length_c   1.000
_cell.angle_alpha   90.00
_cell.angle_beta   90.00
_cell.angle_gamma   90.00
#
_symmetry.space_group_name_H-M   'P 1'
#
loop_
_entity.id
_entity.type
_entity.pdbx_description
1 polymer ?
#
loop_
_entity_poly.entity_id
_entity_poly.type
_entity_poly.pdbx_seq_one_letter_code
_entity_poly.pdbx_strand_id
1 'polypeptide(L)' 'MGGEVLVSYTIQLKKLYGQDVFVMAYANDIVAYIPSAAVIDEGGYEGDTSQRVYGLPAKWDKQIEPIIIEAFKQLLID' A
#
# COMPACT_ATOMS: atom_id res chain seq x y z
N MET A 1 0.64 -7.46 4.93
CA MET A 1 1.25 -6.16 4.56
C MET A 1 1.48 -5.36 5.84
N GLY A 2 2.65 -4.74 6.01
CA GLY A 2 3.13 -4.20 7.29
C GLY A 2 2.78 -2.74 7.58
N GLY A 3 1.53 -2.33 7.37
CA GLY A 3 1.13 -0.95 7.65
C GLY A 3 -0.38 -0.77 7.55
N GLU A 4 -0.81 0.48 7.53
CA GLU A 4 -2.21 0.86 7.36
C GLU A 4 -2.55 0.87 5.86
N VAL A 5 -3.00 -0.27 5.34
CA VAL A 5 -3.18 -0.50 3.91
C VAL A 5 -4.51 0.08 3.41
N LEU A 6 -4.46 0.86 2.33
CA LEU A 6 -5.67 1.38 1.70
C LEU A 6 -6.41 0.34 0.86
N VAL A 7 -7.71 0.53 0.70
CA VAL A 7 -8.61 -0.39 -0.02
C VAL A 7 -8.22 -0.64 -1.48
N SER A 8 -7.47 0.27 -2.11
CA SER A 8 -7.02 0.13 -3.49
C SER A 8 -6.22 -1.16 -3.72
N TYR A 9 -5.37 -1.56 -2.76
CA TYR A 9 -4.60 -2.81 -2.83
C TYR A 9 -5.52 -4.03 -2.87
N THR A 10 -6.54 -4.08 -2.01
CA THR A 10 -7.54 -5.16 -2.01
C THR A 10 -8.28 -5.23 -3.34
N ILE A 11 -8.68 -4.08 -3.89
CA ILE A 11 -9.37 -4.02 -5.19
C ILE A 11 -8.45 -4.54 -6.30
N GLN A 12 -7.20 -4.11 -6.34
CA GLN A 12 -6.25 -4.53 -7.38
C GLN A 12 -5.90 -6.01 -7.28
N LEU A 13 -5.60 -6.52 -6.09
CA LEU A 13 -5.24 -7.91 -5.88
C LEU A 13 -6.42 -8.85 -6.18
N LYS A 14 -7.66 -8.46 -5.84
CA LYS A 14 -8.85 -9.23 -6.24
C LYS A 14 -9.08 -9.25 -7.75
N LYS A 15 -8.74 -8.18 -8.46
CA LYS A 15 -8.78 -8.16 -9.94
C LYS A 15 -7.73 -9.06 -10.56
N LEU A 16 -6.55 -9.18 -9.95
CA LEU A 16 -5.44 -9.99 -10.46
C LEU A 16 -5.59 -11.48 -10.13
N TYR A 17 -6.01 -11.82 -8.92
CA TYR A 17 -5.96 -13.21 -8.41
C TYR A 17 -7.32 -13.77 -7.95
N GLY A 18 -8.42 -13.03 -8.12
CA GLY A 18 -9.77 -13.50 -7.85
C GLY A 18 -10.38 -13.03 -6.52
N GLN A 19 -11.67 -13.30 -6.34
CA GLN A 19 -12.44 -12.77 -5.20
C GLN A 19 -12.08 -13.40 -3.85
N ASP A 20 -11.47 -14.59 -3.84
CA ASP A 20 -11.08 -15.27 -2.61
C ASP A 20 -9.83 -14.67 -1.94
N VAL A 21 -9.16 -13.71 -2.61
CA VAL A 21 -8.05 -12.97 -2.03
C VAL A 21 -8.49 -12.19 -0.80
N PHE A 22 -7.72 -12.35 0.28
CA PHE A 22 -7.85 -11.58 1.51
C PHE A 22 -6.56 -10.81 1.79
N VAL A 23 -6.66 -9.49 1.97
CA VAL A 23 -5.52 -8.63 2.30
C VAL A 23 -5.49 -8.39 3.81
N MET A 24 -4.46 -8.93 4.46
CA MET A 24 -4.19 -8.68 5.88
C MET A 24 -3.20 -7.51 6.03
N ALA A 25 -3.67 -6.42 6.64
CA ALA A 25 -2.85 -5.26 7.05
C ALA A 25 -2.18 -5.50 8.41
N TYR A 26 -1.33 -4.57 8.86
CA TYR A 26 -0.59 -4.63 10.13
C TYR A 26 0.15 -5.97 10.38
N ALA A 27 0.65 -6.61 9.33
CA ALA A 27 1.37 -7.88 9.44
C ALA A 27 2.88 -7.66 9.30
N ASN A 28 3.66 -8.26 10.22
CA ASN A 28 5.12 -8.28 10.28
C ASN A 28 5.83 -6.95 10.61
N ASP A 29 5.29 -5.80 10.21
CA ASP A 29 5.90 -4.48 10.46
C ASP A 29 4.84 -3.36 10.54
N ILE A 30 5.24 -2.14 10.91
CA ILE A 30 4.43 -0.91 10.84
C ILE A 30 5.23 0.27 10.28
N VAL A 31 4.86 0.72 9.07
CA VAL A 31 5.57 1.79 8.33
C VAL A 31 4.73 3.06 8.07
N ALA A 32 3.59 3.23 8.75
CA ALA A 32 2.50 4.19 8.49
C ALA A 32 1.44 3.69 7.47
N TYR A 33 0.65 4.62 6.92
CA TYR A 33 -0.26 4.32 5.82
C TYR A 33 0.51 3.96 4.56
N ILE A 34 -0.06 3.03 3.80
CA ILE A 34 0.41 2.61 2.49
C ILE A 34 -0.64 3.07 1.46
N PRO A 35 -0.52 4.30 0.94
CA PRO A 35 -1.52 4.90 0.06
C PRO A 35 -1.43 4.42 -1.39
N SER A 36 -2.45 4.77 -2.18
CA SER A 36 -2.42 4.70 -3.63
C SER A 36 -1.83 6.00 -4.21
N ALA A 37 -1.45 5.97 -5.50
CA ALA A 37 -1.00 7.18 -6.19
C ALA A 37 -2.04 8.31 -6.18
N ALA A 38 -3.33 7.96 -6.30
CA ALA A 38 -4.42 8.93 -6.24
C ALA A 38 -4.53 9.61 -4.87
N VAL A 39 -4.40 8.85 -3.77
CA VAL A 39 -4.46 9.42 -2.42
C VAL A 39 -3.23 10.27 -2.10
N ILE A 40 -2.06 9.93 -2.64
CA ILE A 40 -0.87 10.79 -2.53
C ILE A 40 -1.12 12.16 -3.20
N ASP A 41 -1.81 12.18 -4.36
CA ASP A 41 -2.19 13.40 -5.07
C ASP A 41 -3.24 14.22 -4.31
N GLU A 42 -4.25 13.55 -3.74
CA GLU A 42 -5.26 14.16 -2.89
C GLU A 42 -4.64 14.76 -1.60
N GLY A 43 -3.57 14.14 -1.10
CA GLY A 43 -2.89 14.55 0.13
C GLY A 43 -3.62 14.08 1.37
N GLY A 44 -3.76 14.96 2.37
CA GLY A 44 -4.39 14.60 3.64
C GLY A 44 -3.52 13.72 4.54
N TYR A 45 -4.14 13.09 5.53
CA TYR A 45 -3.38 12.34 6.54
C TYR A 45 -2.75 11.08 5.93
N GLU A 46 -3.52 10.30 5.19
CA GLU A 46 -3.11 9.04 4.57
C GLU A 46 -2.12 9.25 3.40
N GLY A 47 -2.24 10.35 2.66
CA GLY A 47 -1.42 10.64 1.48
C GLY A 47 -0.23 11.58 1.67
N ASP A 48 -0.16 12.34 2.78
CA ASP A 48 0.85 13.39 2.99
C ASP A 48 1.58 13.34 4.33
N THR A 49 0.88 13.16 5.45
CA THR A 49 1.47 13.48 6.76
C THR A 49 1.64 12.31 7.71
N SER A 50 0.93 11.20 7.55
CA SER A 50 0.96 10.07 8.49
C SER A 50 2.35 9.46 8.71
N GLN A 51 3.18 9.38 7.68
CA GLN A 51 4.54 8.84 7.74
C GLN A 51 5.51 9.71 8.55
N ARG A 52 5.19 10.98 8.80
CA ARG A 52 6.06 11.91 9.54
C ARG A 52 6.21 11.51 11.01
N VAL A 53 5.18 10.91 11.62
CA VAL A 53 5.27 10.42 13.01
C VAL A 53 6.21 9.22 13.15
N TYR A 54 6.51 8.56 12.03
CA TYR A 54 7.48 7.46 11.92
C TYR A 54 8.86 7.94 11.46
N GLY A 55 9.12 9.26 11.49
CA GLY A 55 10.42 9.84 11.14
C GLY A 55 10.70 9.98 9.64
N LEU A 56 9.70 9.76 8.77
CA LEU A 56 9.82 9.90 7.32
C LEU A 56 9.30 11.28 6.87
N PRO A 57 10.18 12.22 6.48
CA PRO A 57 9.79 13.63 6.32
C PRO A 57 9.08 13.95 4.99
N ALA A 58 9.21 13.09 3.97
CA ALA A 58 8.67 13.29 2.63
C ALA A 58 7.43 12.41 2.39
N LYS A 59 6.56 12.81 1.45
CA LYS A 59 5.48 11.96 0.94
C LYS A 59 6.04 10.65 0.39
N TRP A 60 5.20 9.62 0.38
CA TRP A 60 5.49 8.43 -0.41
C TRP A 60 5.60 8.78 -1.90
N ASP A 61 6.50 8.11 -2.59
CA ASP A 61 6.55 8.15 -4.05
C ASP A 61 5.28 7.48 -4.61
N LYS A 62 4.70 8.03 -5.67
CA LYS A 62 3.51 7.48 -6.33
C LYS A 62 3.72 6.06 -6.87
N GLN A 63 4.97 5.64 -7.04
CA GLN A 63 5.34 4.27 -7.43
C GLN A 63 5.16 3.23 -6.31
N ILE A 64 4.85 3.63 -5.06
CA ILE A 64 4.68 2.68 -3.94
C ILE A 64 3.69 1.55 -4.28
N GLU A 65 2.53 1.89 -4.85
CA GLU A 65 1.49 0.90 -5.18
C GLU A 65 1.93 -0.02 -6.33
N PRO A 66 2.40 0.47 -7.50
CA PRO A 66 2.99 -0.37 -8.54
C PRO A 66 4.11 -1.29 -8.04
N ILE A 67 5.03 -0.79 -7.21
CA ILE A 67 6.16 -1.57 -6.68
C ILE A 67 5.65 -2.74 -5.83
N ILE A 68 4.69 -2.49 -4.94
CA ILE A 68 4.10 -3.53 -4.09
C ILE A 68 3.33 -4.56 -4.92
N ILE A 69 2.53 -4.11 -5.90
CA ILE A 69 1.78 -5.02 -6.78
C ILE A 69 2.71 -5.90 -7.61
N GLU A 70 3.82 -5.34 -8.10
CA GLU A 70 4.83 -6.10 -8.82
C GLU A 70 5.54 -7.11 -7.91
N ALA A 71 5.84 -6.75 -6.67
CA ALA A 71 6.39 -7.67 -5.69
C ALA A 71 5.44 -8.86 -5.41
N PHE A 72 4.12 -8.62 -5.33
CA PHE A 72 3.14 -9.71 -5.23
C PHE A 72 3.15 -10.63 -6.45
N LYS A 73 3.25 -10.08 -7.66
CA LYS A 73 3.35 -10.90 -8.87
C LYS A 73 4.59 -11.78 -8.81
N GLN A 74 5.75 -11.21 -8.47
CA GLN A 74 7.01 -11.95 -8.37
C GLN A 74 6.97 -13.07 -7.32
N LEU A 75 6.32 -12.83 -6.18
CA LEU A 75 6.16 -13.83 -5.11
C LEU A 75 5.22 -14.98 -5.47
N LEU A 76 4.29 -14.75 -6.42
CA LEU A 76 3.28 -15.72 -6.84
C LEU A 76 3.60 -16.36 -8.20
N ILE A 77 4.80 -16.13 -8.76
CA ILE A 77 5.32 -16.88 -9.91
C ILE A 77 5.67 -18.29 -9.42
N ASP A 78 5.04 -19.29 -10.04
CA ASP A 78 5.45 -20.71 -9.96
C ASP A 78 6.84 -20.93 -10.57
#